data_AF-A0A8T4ZE75-F1
#
_entry.id   AF-A0A8T4ZE75-F1
#
_cell.length_a   1.000
_cell.length_b   1.000
_cell.length_c   1.000
_cell.angle_alpha   90.00
_cell.angle_beta   90.00
_cell.angle_gamma   90.00
#
_symmetry.space_group_name_H-M   'P 1'
#
loop_
_entity.id
_entity.type
_entity.pdbx_description
1 polymer ?
#
loop_
_entity_poly.entity_id
_entity_poly.type
_entity_poly.pdbx_seq_one_letter_code
_entity_poly.pdbx_strand_id
1 'polypeptide(L)'
;MTTSVKRIGGEYEKFLSNARARSDERVQLLHKLARKIWKEKRWTALDLQAKCSEAWEELSRELGTRVLPLVPVKKDRPITGVIFGSGGFTTGEFQAAQYKLVESYAPNPPTTLLGLVTNRSEAHGCGASRASRRFNLPLVELDFSDWYHENVDCKETKPIQATRYLYSKEDPNRPDVQELSRRFSIRQEFFHKELGEKIAETFSHPLDIASARGYSFQLCSSIFKHQEKLPHANDTHPADLTYVDAETCQRKYTGWQAAPIKRMLIAGHRLVRGSLIEVEYMDSFDQIDKLDEGALLAIGEGVEKPAFPVEEDMIQEALKLVDDYVFCTLEPTGLILAWGITEDPIPVTFQNDEGDPIVLKQRSIVVGNKVRSGIHAWGRNLEKDLKELEDFLFDNRDGF
;
A
#
# COMPACT_ATOMS: atom_id res chain seq x y z
N MET A 1 21.34 -23.46 -28.62
CA MET A 1 20.17 -22.68 -28.15
C MET A 1 19.50 -23.28 -26.90
N THR A 2 19.46 -24.60 -26.71
CA THR A 2 18.88 -25.26 -25.52
C THR A 2 19.64 -25.05 -24.20
N THR A 3 20.95 -24.75 -24.23
CA THR A 3 21.76 -24.46 -23.04
C THR A 3 21.55 -23.05 -22.46
N SER A 4 21.16 -22.08 -23.30
CA SER A 4 20.92 -20.69 -22.87
C SER A 4 19.59 -20.55 -22.15
N VAL A 5 18.52 -21.19 -22.64
CA VAL A 5 17.20 -21.15 -22.00
C VAL A 5 17.19 -21.88 -20.64
N LYS A 6 17.86 -23.04 -20.53
CA LYS A 6 17.99 -23.76 -19.25
C LYS A 6 18.86 -23.01 -18.23
N ARG A 7 19.89 -22.28 -18.67
CA ARG A 7 20.76 -21.50 -17.79
C ARG A 7 20.03 -20.27 -17.21
N ILE A 8 19.28 -19.57 -18.04
CA ILE A 8 18.44 -18.44 -17.60
C ILE A 8 17.37 -18.91 -16.61
N GLY A 9 16.76 -20.08 -16.84
CA GLY A 9 15.83 -20.68 -15.88
C GLY A 9 16.43 -20.90 -14.50
N GLY A 10 17.62 -21.51 -14.42
CA GLY A 10 18.28 -21.76 -13.13
C GLY A 10 18.79 -20.49 -12.43
N GLU A 11 19.25 -19.49 -13.18
CA GLU A 11 19.68 -18.20 -12.62
C GLU A 11 18.50 -17.40 -12.06
N TYR A 12 17.35 -17.43 -12.75
CA TYR A 12 16.12 -16.79 -12.29
C TYR A 12 15.51 -17.47 -11.06
N GLU A 13 15.46 -18.80 -11.03
CA GLU A 13 14.99 -19.56 -9.85
C GLU A 13 15.84 -19.23 -8.62
N LYS A 14 17.18 -19.16 -8.78
CA LYS A 14 18.08 -18.75 -7.70
C LYS A 14 17.82 -17.32 -7.25
N PHE A 15 17.57 -16.40 -8.19
CA PHE A 15 17.24 -15.02 -7.89
C PHE A 15 15.95 -14.89 -7.06
N LEU A 16 14.87 -15.58 -7.43
CA LEU A 16 13.63 -15.61 -6.66
C LEU A 16 13.78 -16.32 -5.31
N SER A 17 14.57 -17.39 -5.25
CA SER A 17 14.86 -18.09 -3.99
C SER A 17 15.57 -17.17 -2.98
N ASN A 18 16.55 -16.40 -3.45
CA ASN A 18 17.23 -15.40 -2.62
C ASN A 18 16.27 -14.30 -2.17
N ALA A 19 15.41 -13.80 -3.05
CA ALA A 19 14.39 -12.80 -2.71
C ALA A 19 13.44 -13.33 -1.62
N ARG A 20 13.03 -14.60 -1.72
CA ARG A 20 12.18 -15.26 -0.72
C ARG A 20 12.87 -15.42 0.63
N ALA A 21 14.12 -15.86 0.65
CA ALA A 21 14.88 -15.98 1.90
C ALA A 21 15.01 -14.63 2.62
N ARG A 22 15.32 -13.55 1.88
CA ARG A 22 15.37 -12.18 2.42
C ARG A 22 14.01 -11.70 2.93
N SER A 23 12.95 -11.98 2.16
CA SER A 23 11.56 -11.70 2.59
C SER A 23 11.24 -12.36 3.93
N ASP A 24 11.52 -13.66 4.05
CA ASP A 24 11.19 -14.42 5.26
C ASP A 24 11.90 -13.85 6.49
N GLU A 25 13.20 -13.54 6.38
CA GLU A 25 13.96 -12.89 7.45
C GLU A 25 13.34 -11.55 7.87
N ARG A 26 13.06 -10.67 6.90
CA ARG A 26 12.50 -9.34 7.14
C ARG A 26 11.11 -9.39 7.77
N VAL A 27 10.24 -10.28 7.28
CA VAL A 27 8.91 -10.52 7.86
C VAL A 27 9.02 -11.02 9.30
N GLN A 28 9.98 -11.91 9.59
CA GLN A 28 10.22 -12.38 10.97
C GLN A 28 10.68 -11.26 11.91
N LEU A 29 11.47 -10.30 11.43
CA LEU A 29 11.86 -9.13 12.25
C LEU A 29 10.64 -8.30 12.69
N LEU A 30 9.68 -8.08 11.80
CA LEU A 30 8.41 -7.40 12.14
C LEU A 30 7.64 -8.18 13.21
N HIS A 31 7.46 -9.49 13.02
CA HIS A 31 6.78 -10.33 14.00
C HIS A 31 7.51 -10.41 15.33
N LYS A 32 8.85 -10.36 15.35
CA LYS A 32 9.65 -10.35 16.58
C LYS A 32 9.33 -9.11 17.42
N LEU A 33 9.35 -7.92 16.81
CA LEU A 33 8.99 -6.69 17.51
C LEU A 33 7.51 -6.72 17.95
N ALA A 34 6.61 -7.17 17.09
CA ALA A 34 5.19 -7.30 17.42
C ALA A 34 4.93 -8.25 18.61
N ARG A 35 5.61 -9.41 18.66
CA ARG A 35 5.52 -10.34 19.80
C ARG A 35 6.00 -9.67 21.09
N LYS A 36 7.09 -8.90 21.03
CA LYS A 36 7.58 -8.16 22.18
C LYS A 36 6.56 -7.14 22.70
N ILE A 37 5.92 -6.38 21.80
CA ILE A 37 4.89 -5.39 22.17
C ILE A 37 3.64 -6.10 22.73
N TRP A 38 3.04 -7.02 21.98
CA TRP A 38 1.70 -7.54 22.26
C TRP A 38 1.68 -8.73 23.23
N LYS A 39 2.71 -9.57 23.24
CA LYS A 39 2.75 -10.79 24.06
C LYS A 39 3.60 -10.61 25.31
N GLU A 40 4.82 -10.08 25.16
CA GLU A 40 5.76 -9.97 26.28
C GLU A 40 5.43 -8.77 27.17
N LYS A 41 5.32 -7.58 26.56
CA LYS A 41 4.97 -6.33 27.26
C LYS A 41 3.47 -6.20 27.51
N ARG A 42 2.64 -6.94 26.75
CA ARG A 42 1.17 -6.95 26.84
C ARG A 42 0.57 -5.56 26.69
N TRP A 43 1.16 -4.73 25.84
CA TRP A 43 0.59 -3.44 25.51
C TRP A 43 -0.73 -3.64 24.77
N THR A 44 -1.62 -2.68 24.93
CA THR A 44 -2.79 -2.49 24.07
C THR A 44 -2.44 -1.52 22.94
N ALA A 45 -3.28 -1.47 21.91
CA ALA A 45 -3.15 -0.46 20.85
C ALA A 45 -3.20 0.98 21.43
N LEU A 46 -3.94 1.19 22.52
CA LEU A 46 -4.00 2.47 23.22
C LEU A 46 -2.68 2.82 23.91
N ASP A 47 -2.02 1.84 24.54
CA ASP A 47 -0.73 2.07 25.20
C ASP A 47 0.34 2.48 24.18
N LEU A 48 0.38 1.78 23.03
CA LEU A 48 1.29 2.12 21.93
C LEU A 48 1.03 3.53 21.41
N GLN A 49 -0.22 3.87 21.11
CA GLN A 49 -0.55 5.18 20.56
C GLN A 49 -0.39 6.31 21.57
N ALA A 50 -0.61 6.05 22.87
CA ALA A 50 -0.33 7.01 23.94
C ALA A 50 1.17 7.34 23.99
N LYS A 51 2.05 6.32 23.98
CA LYS A 51 3.50 6.54 23.95
C LYS A 51 3.95 7.34 22.73
N CYS A 52 3.34 7.09 21.57
CA CYS A 52 3.62 7.86 20.35
C CYS A 52 3.10 9.30 20.46
N SER A 53 1.89 9.49 20.99
CA SER A 53 1.26 10.81 21.09
C SER A 53 2.07 11.77 21.97
N GLU A 54 2.65 11.29 23.08
CA GLU A 54 3.55 12.08 23.93
C GLU A 54 4.74 12.65 23.15
N ALA A 55 5.40 11.82 22.33
CA ALA A 55 6.50 12.26 21.48
C ALA A 55 6.03 13.16 20.33
N TRP A 56 4.84 12.91 19.79
CA TRP A 56 4.26 13.71 18.72
C TRP A 56 3.87 15.11 19.15
N GLU A 57 3.52 15.33 20.42
CA GLU A 57 3.29 16.68 20.95
C GLU A 57 4.57 17.53 20.93
N GLU A 58 5.72 16.94 21.26
CA GLU A 58 7.01 17.63 21.17
C GLU A 58 7.39 17.93 19.73
N LEU A 59 7.34 16.92 18.86
CA LEU A 59 7.58 17.10 17.42
C LEU A 59 6.63 18.12 16.79
N SER A 60 5.37 18.18 17.24
CA SER A 60 4.41 19.15 16.72
C SER A 60 4.85 20.59 16.98
N ARG A 61 5.48 20.85 18.14
CA ARG A 61 6.05 22.17 18.47
C ARG A 61 7.26 22.49 17.60
N GLU A 62 8.13 21.52 17.35
CA GLU A 62 9.32 21.68 16.51
C GLU A 62 8.97 21.92 15.03
N LEU A 63 7.98 21.18 14.52
CA LEU A 63 7.56 21.23 13.12
C LEU A 63 6.62 22.40 12.82
N GLY A 64 6.00 23.00 13.84
CA GLY A 64 5.01 24.05 13.67
C GLY A 64 3.67 23.59 13.08
N THR A 65 3.41 22.28 13.10
CA THR A 65 2.16 21.64 12.67
C THR A 65 1.84 20.49 13.61
N ARG A 66 0.56 20.17 13.81
CA ARG A 66 0.18 19.00 14.59
C ARG A 66 0.61 17.71 13.87
N VAL A 67 1.05 16.73 14.63
CA VAL A 67 1.22 15.34 14.19
C VAL A 67 0.03 14.54 14.72
N LEU A 68 -0.74 13.95 13.80
CA LEU A 68 -1.92 13.15 14.09
C LEU A 68 -1.59 11.67 13.88
N PRO A 69 -2.26 10.73 14.58
CA PRO A 69 -2.12 9.32 14.27
C PRO A 69 -2.56 9.02 12.83
N LEU A 70 -1.77 8.25 12.09
CA LEU A 70 -2.13 7.80 10.74
C LEU A 70 -3.41 6.95 10.78
N VAL A 71 -3.49 6.05 11.76
CA VAL A 71 -4.68 5.25 12.08
C VAL A 71 -5.07 5.50 13.54
N PRO A 72 -6.11 6.30 13.82
CA PRO A 72 -6.53 6.62 15.18
C PRO A 72 -7.09 5.39 15.93
N VAL A 73 -6.55 5.09 17.11
CA VAL A 73 -7.03 4.00 17.98
C VAL A 73 -8.24 4.47 18.76
N LYS A 74 -9.30 3.65 18.75
CA LYS A 74 -10.55 3.88 19.46
C LYS A 74 -10.61 3.03 20.72
N LYS A 75 -11.14 3.57 21.82
CA LYS A 75 -11.18 2.89 23.12
C LYS A 75 -12.22 1.78 23.21
N ASP A 76 -13.24 1.85 22.37
CA ASP A 76 -14.46 1.03 22.43
C ASP A 76 -14.43 -0.18 21.50
N ARG A 77 -13.45 -0.28 20.60
CA ARG A 77 -13.37 -1.38 19.61
C ARG A 77 -11.94 -1.57 19.07
N PRO A 78 -11.60 -2.76 18.54
CA PRO A 78 -10.35 -2.96 17.83
C PRO A 78 -10.29 -2.16 16.53
N ILE A 79 -9.08 -1.88 16.05
CA ILE A 79 -8.86 -1.33 14.71
C ILE A 79 -9.24 -2.38 13.68
N THR A 80 -10.04 -1.99 12.69
CA THR A 80 -10.61 -2.91 11.70
C THR A 80 -10.13 -2.58 10.29
N GLY A 81 -9.79 -3.60 9.52
CA GLY A 81 -9.29 -3.45 8.15
C GLY A 81 -9.98 -4.37 7.15
N VAL A 82 -9.90 -4.00 5.86
CA VAL A 82 -10.29 -4.84 4.72
C VAL A 82 -9.20 -4.80 3.65
N ILE A 83 -9.09 -5.88 2.88
CA ILE A 83 -8.11 -6.00 1.79
C ILE A 83 -8.82 -5.96 0.44
N PHE A 84 -8.46 -5.00 -0.40
CA PHE A 84 -8.93 -4.87 -1.77
C PHE A 84 -7.96 -5.52 -2.77
N GLY A 85 -8.47 -6.19 -3.80
CA GLY A 85 -7.63 -6.75 -4.88
C GLY A 85 -8.42 -7.14 -6.12
N SER A 86 -7.73 -7.28 -7.27
CA SER A 86 -8.38 -7.51 -8.58
C SER A 86 -7.74 -8.63 -9.43
N GLY A 87 -6.49 -9.01 -9.13
CA GLY A 87 -5.76 -10.04 -9.86
C GLY A 87 -5.84 -11.41 -9.19
N GLY A 88 -4.79 -12.21 -9.32
CA GLY A 88 -4.67 -13.51 -8.62
C GLY A 88 -4.71 -13.43 -7.09
N PHE A 89 -4.87 -12.23 -6.51
CA PHE A 89 -5.07 -11.94 -5.09
C PHE A 89 -3.95 -12.46 -4.16
N THR A 90 -2.79 -12.80 -4.69
CA THR A 90 -1.70 -13.44 -3.94
C THR A 90 -1.06 -12.50 -2.91
N THR A 91 -1.00 -11.18 -3.15
CA THR A 91 -0.55 -10.20 -2.15
C THR A 91 -1.57 -10.08 -1.01
N GLY A 92 -2.86 -10.01 -1.32
CA GLY A 92 -3.92 -9.99 -0.31
C GLY A 92 -4.02 -11.31 0.48
N GLU A 93 -3.81 -12.45 -0.16
CA GLU A 93 -3.74 -13.76 0.48
C GLU A 93 -2.57 -13.83 1.49
N PHE A 94 -1.39 -13.32 1.10
CA PHE A 94 -0.26 -13.21 2.01
C PHE A 94 -0.59 -12.34 3.22
N GLN A 95 -1.18 -11.16 3.00
CA GLN A 95 -1.55 -10.26 4.09
C GLN A 95 -2.57 -10.90 5.05
N ALA A 96 -3.59 -11.59 4.54
CA ALA A 96 -4.55 -12.33 5.34
C ALA A 96 -3.89 -13.43 6.20
N ALA A 97 -2.86 -14.11 5.67
CA ALA A 97 -2.09 -15.09 6.42
C ALA A 97 -1.34 -14.44 7.61
N GLN A 98 -0.84 -13.21 7.45
CA GLN A 98 -0.16 -12.49 8.53
C GLN A 98 -1.11 -12.12 9.67
N TYR A 99 -2.36 -11.77 9.38
CA TYR A 99 -3.39 -11.56 10.42
C TYR A 99 -3.59 -12.85 11.24
N LYS A 100 -3.71 -14.00 10.59
CA LYS A 100 -3.81 -15.30 11.27
C LYS A 100 -2.57 -15.65 12.10
N LEU A 101 -1.39 -15.28 11.61
CA LEU A 101 -0.17 -15.47 12.39
C LEU A 101 -0.17 -14.60 13.65
N VAL A 102 -0.62 -13.36 13.59
CA VAL A 102 -0.72 -12.45 14.75
C VAL A 102 -1.72 -12.96 15.77
N GLU A 103 -2.90 -13.39 15.33
CA GLU A 103 -3.94 -14.02 16.19
C GLU A 103 -3.38 -15.19 17.01
N SER A 104 -2.39 -15.93 16.49
CA SER A 104 -1.77 -17.06 17.20
C SER A 104 -0.94 -16.68 18.43
N TYR A 105 -0.51 -15.42 18.55
CA TYR A 105 0.35 -14.96 19.66
C TYR A 105 -0.14 -13.70 20.38
N ALA A 106 -1.13 -13.00 19.83
CA ALA A 106 -1.80 -11.86 20.44
C ALA A 106 -3.32 -12.16 20.48
N PRO A 107 -3.85 -12.68 21.61
CA PRO A 107 -5.27 -13.05 21.73
C PRO A 107 -6.24 -11.88 21.50
N ASN A 108 -5.78 -10.66 21.82
CA ASN A 108 -6.44 -9.41 21.47
C ASN A 108 -5.54 -8.69 20.45
N PRO A 109 -5.62 -9.03 19.15
CA PRO A 109 -4.73 -8.47 18.16
C PRO A 109 -4.97 -6.96 18.02
N PRO A 110 -3.92 -6.16 17.74
CA PRO A 110 -4.02 -4.69 17.66
C PRO A 110 -4.88 -4.23 16.48
N THR A 111 -4.95 -5.04 15.42
CA THR A 111 -5.77 -4.83 14.22
C THR A 111 -6.49 -6.13 13.88
N THR A 112 -7.70 -6.04 13.33
CA THR A 112 -8.54 -7.18 12.96
C THR A 112 -8.94 -7.05 11.49
N LEU A 113 -8.76 -8.12 10.72
CA LEU A 113 -9.21 -8.21 9.34
C LEU A 113 -10.68 -8.61 9.30
N LEU A 114 -11.55 -7.72 8.81
CA LEU A 114 -12.98 -7.98 8.70
C LEU A 114 -13.36 -8.75 7.44
N GLY A 115 -12.61 -8.59 6.35
CA GLY A 115 -12.90 -9.31 5.12
C GLY A 115 -12.08 -8.87 3.93
N LEU A 116 -12.46 -9.42 2.78
CA LEU A 116 -11.83 -9.19 1.48
C LEU A 116 -12.83 -8.48 0.57
N VAL A 117 -12.33 -7.60 -0.29
CA VAL A 117 -13.12 -6.90 -1.30
C VAL A 117 -12.47 -7.07 -2.67
N THR A 118 -13.27 -7.39 -3.69
CA THR A 118 -12.78 -7.55 -5.06
C THR A 118 -13.77 -6.99 -6.08
N ASN A 119 -13.22 -6.38 -7.12
CA ASN A 119 -13.98 -5.96 -8.31
C ASN A 119 -13.95 -7.03 -9.42
N ARG A 120 -13.56 -8.27 -9.09
CA ARG A 120 -13.38 -9.37 -10.05
C ARG A 120 -13.65 -10.72 -9.38
N SER A 121 -14.38 -11.57 -10.07
CA SER A 121 -14.75 -12.91 -9.64
C SER A 121 -13.68 -13.97 -9.94
N GLU A 122 -13.87 -15.16 -9.38
CA GLU A 122 -13.05 -16.35 -9.70
C GLU A 122 -13.17 -16.73 -11.18
N ALA A 123 -14.36 -16.57 -11.79
CA ALA A 123 -14.59 -16.84 -13.22
C ALA A 123 -13.75 -15.92 -14.12
N HIS A 124 -13.51 -14.69 -13.68
CA HIS A 124 -12.62 -13.77 -14.37
C HIS A 124 -11.17 -13.87 -13.90
N GLY A 125 -10.78 -14.84 -13.06
CA GLY A 125 -9.38 -15.09 -12.69
C GLY A 125 -8.90 -14.37 -11.44
N CYS A 126 -9.81 -13.97 -10.55
CA CYS A 126 -9.45 -13.47 -9.22
C CYS A 126 -9.31 -14.59 -8.18
N GLY A 127 -8.30 -14.48 -7.31
CA GLY A 127 -8.04 -15.44 -6.21
C GLY A 127 -8.78 -15.16 -4.90
N ALA A 128 -9.58 -14.07 -4.81
CA ALA A 128 -10.16 -13.61 -3.54
C ALA A 128 -11.10 -14.64 -2.90
N SER A 129 -11.94 -15.31 -3.70
CA SER A 129 -12.87 -16.34 -3.24
C SER A 129 -12.15 -17.53 -2.57
N ARG A 130 -10.99 -17.94 -3.11
CA ARG A 130 -10.15 -18.97 -2.51
C ARG A 130 -9.52 -18.52 -1.20
N ALA A 131 -9.00 -17.29 -1.15
CA ALA A 131 -8.42 -16.73 0.06
C ALA A 131 -9.48 -16.58 1.18
N SER A 132 -10.68 -16.11 0.83
CA SER A 132 -11.84 -16.01 1.74
C SER A 132 -12.15 -17.36 2.39
N ARG A 133 -12.30 -18.43 1.59
CA ARG A 133 -12.52 -19.81 2.11
C ARG A 133 -11.37 -20.28 2.99
N ARG A 134 -10.12 -20.04 2.57
CA ARG A 134 -8.91 -20.50 3.29
C ARG A 134 -8.79 -19.88 4.69
N PHE A 135 -9.12 -18.60 4.82
CA PHE A 135 -8.97 -17.86 6.08
C PHE A 135 -10.28 -17.64 6.84
N ASN A 136 -11.39 -18.18 6.32
CA ASN A 136 -12.74 -17.99 6.85
C ASN A 136 -13.09 -16.51 7.05
N LEU A 137 -12.92 -15.73 5.97
CA LEU A 137 -13.19 -14.29 5.94
C LEU A 137 -14.40 -13.99 5.05
N PRO A 138 -15.30 -13.08 5.44
CA PRO A 138 -16.31 -12.53 4.55
C PRO A 138 -15.68 -11.96 3.27
N LEU A 139 -16.40 -12.11 2.16
CA LEU A 139 -16.00 -11.63 0.84
C LEU A 139 -17.09 -10.71 0.28
N VAL A 140 -16.69 -9.50 -0.08
CA VAL A 140 -17.48 -8.63 -0.94
C VAL A 140 -16.96 -8.75 -2.36
N GLU A 141 -17.74 -9.38 -3.23
CA GLU A 141 -17.41 -9.56 -4.64
C GLU A 141 -18.46 -8.85 -5.49
N LEU A 142 -18.00 -7.90 -6.31
CA LEU A 142 -18.79 -7.26 -7.37
C LEU A 142 -17.94 -7.24 -8.63
N ASP A 143 -18.15 -8.20 -9.53
CA ASP A 143 -17.36 -8.28 -10.75
C ASP A 143 -17.67 -7.10 -11.67
N PHE A 144 -16.65 -6.29 -11.98
CA PHE A 144 -16.82 -5.12 -12.82
C PHE A 144 -17.25 -5.46 -14.24
N SER A 145 -16.80 -6.58 -14.79
CA SER A 145 -17.15 -6.96 -16.17
C SER A 145 -18.63 -7.32 -16.26
N ASP A 146 -19.11 -8.15 -15.32
CA ASP A 146 -20.51 -8.55 -15.25
C ASP A 146 -21.40 -7.32 -14.95
N TRP A 147 -21.03 -6.53 -13.94
CA TRP A 147 -21.74 -5.30 -13.60
C TRP A 147 -21.81 -4.33 -14.80
N TYR A 148 -20.73 -4.17 -15.55
CA TYR A 148 -20.70 -3.27 -16.71
C TYR A 148 -21.61 -3.76 -17.84
N HIS A 149 -21.67 -5.07 -18.08
CA HIS A 149 -22.58 -5.64 -19.09
C HIS A 149 -24.05 -5.51 -18.70
N GLU A 150 -24.35 -5.59 -17.41
CA GLU A 150 -25.70 -5.41 -16.88
C GLU A 150 -26.15 -3.94 -16.92
N ASN A 151 -25.25 -3.00 -16.64
CA ASN A 151 -25.63 -1.61 -16.35
C ASN A 151 -25.18 -0.57 -17.38
N VAL A 152 -24.22 -0.88 -18.26
CA VAL A 152 -23.62 0.11 -19.19
C VAL A 152 -23.72 -0.35 -20.65
N ASP A 153 -23.08 -1.45 -21.02
CA ASP A 153 -23.10 -1.96 -22.39
C ASP A 153 -22.87 -3.47 -22.40
N CYS A 154 -23.92 -4.23 -22.72
CA CYS A 154 -23.93 -5.69 -22.75
C CYS A 154 -23.10 -6.31 -23.90
N LYS A 155 -22.58 -5.52 -24.84
CA LYS A 155 -21.81 -6.01 -26.00
C LYS A 155 -20.32 -5.69 -25.93
N GLU A 156 -19.88 -4.89 -24.97
CA GLU A 156 -18.47 -4.52 -24.85
C GLU A 156 -17.61 -5.73 -24.47
N THR A 157 -16.57 -6.01 -25.23
CA THR A 157 -15.69 -7.17 -24.98
C THR A 157 -14.61 -6.89 -23.93
N LYS A 158 -14.30 -5.62 -23.66
CA LYS A 158 -13.24 -5.20 -22.72
C LYS A 158 -13.67 -4.02 -21.84
N PRO A 159 -14.63 -4.22 -20.90
CA PRO A 159 -15.18 -3.16 -20.04
C PRO A 159 -14.15 -2.28 -19.33
N ILE A 160 -13.07 -2.89 -18.80
CA ILE A 160 -11.99 -2.15 -18.13
C ILE A 160 -11.35 -1.16 -19.10
N GLN A 161 -11.11 -1.54 -20.35
CA GLN A 161 -10.47 -0.64 -21.32
C GLN A 161 -11.45 0.40 -21.85
N ALA A 162 -12.72 0.03 -22.04
CA ALA A 162 -13.79 0.94 -22.43
C ALA A 162 -14.02 2.07 -21.40
N THR A 163 -13.71 1.81 -20.12
CA THR A 163 -13.84 2.77 -19.02
C THR A 163 -12.51 3.35 -18.55
N ARG A 164 -11.41 3.13 -19.29
CA ARG A 164 -10.13 3.75 -18.98
C ARG A 164 -10.27 5.27 -19.09
N TYR A 165 -9.87 5.97 -18.03
CA TYR A 165 -9.81 7.44 -17.99
C TYR A 165 -8.38 7.98 -17.75
N LEU A 166 -7.42 7.12 -17.36
CA LEU A 166 -6.02 7.49 -17.18
C LEU A 166 -5.24 7.37 -18.49
N TYR A 167 -4.81 8.49 -19.05
CA TYR A 167 -4.01 8.60 -20.27
C TYR A 167 -2.87 9.58 -20.07
N SER A 168 -1.71 9.36 -20.70
CA SER A 168 -0.71 10.43 -20.80
C SER A 168 -1.28 11.57 -21.63
N LYS A 169 -0.83 12.80 -21.36
CA LYS A 169 -1.36 13.99 -22.03
C LYS A 169 -1.11 13.96 -23.54
N GLU A 170 -0.07 13.24 -23.96
CA GLU A 170 0.40 13.09 -25.33
C GLU A 170 -0.13 11.82 -26.01
N ASP A 171 -0.92 10.97 -25.32
CA ASP A 171 -1.43 9.73 -25.89
C ASP A 171 -2.39 10.03 -27.06
N PRO A 172 -2.08 9.60 -28.30
CA PRO A 172 -2.91 9.88 -29.48
C PRO A 172 -4.29 9.21 -29.40
N ASN A 173 -4.48 8.24 -28.51
CA ASN A 173 -5.75 7.57 -28.28
C ASN A 173 -6.52 8.13 -27.07
N ARG A 174 -6.05 9.23 -26.48
CA ARG A 174 -6.74 9.89 -25.37
C ARG A 174 -8.09 10.43 -25.89
N PRO A 175 -9.23 9.97 -25.32
CA PRO A 175 -10.55 10.52 -25.66
C PRO A 175 -10.64 12.00 -25.28
N ASP A 176 -11.66 12.67 -25.82
CA ASP A 176 -11.98 14.03 -25.38
C ASP A 176 -12.41 14.08 -23.90
N VAL A 177 -12.44 15.30 -23.36
CA VAL A 177 -12.73 15.54 -21.94
C VAL A 177 -14.12 15.05 -21.54
N GLN A 178 -15.12 15.12 -22.43
CA GLN A 178 -16.48 14.67 -22.11
C GLN A 178 -16.54 13.15 -21.96
N GLU A 179 -15.90 12.43 -22.88
CA GLU A 179 -15.82 10.98 -22.82
C GLU A 179 -14.97 10.50 -21.64
N LEU A 180 -13.85 11.19 -21.34
CA LEU A 180 -13.05 10.90 -20.14
C LEU A 180 -13.85 11.08 -18.85
N SER A 181 -14.62 12.18 -18.75
CA SER A 181 -15.51 12.44 -17.61
C SER A 181 -16.59 11.36 -17.47
N ARG A 182 -17.22 10.96 -18.58
CA ARG A 182 -18.20 9.85 -18.58
C ARG A 182 -17.58 8.55 -18.07
N ARG A 183 -16.39 8.18 -18.56
CA ARG A 183 -15.68 6.96 -18.14
C ARG A 183 -15.26 7.00 -16.67
N PHE A 184 -14.86 8.17 -16.18
CA PHE A 184 -14.59 8.40 -14.77
C PHE A 184 -15.82 8.13 -13.91
N SER A 185 -16.97 8.74 -14.25
CA SER A 185 -18.24 8.55 -13.51
C SER A 185 -18.66 7.09 -13.43
N ILE A 186 -18.51 6.31 -14.52
CA ILE A 186 -18.84 4.87 -14.51
C ILE A 186 -18.10 4.12 -13.41
N ARG A 187 -16.79 4.36 -13.26
CA ARG A 187 -15.97 3.65 -12.27
C ARG A 187 -16.13 4.25 -10.87
N GLN A 188 -16.02 5.56 -10.73
CA GLN A 188 -15.89 6.24 -9.43
C GLN A 188 -17.22 6.59 -8.79
N GLU A 189 -18.26 6.87 -9.59
CA GLU A 189 -19.54 7.34 -9.07
C GLU A 189 -20.61 6.26 -9.06
N PHE A 190 -20.65 5.38 -10.08
CA PHE A 190 -21.65 4.33 -10.18
C PHE A 190 -21.15 3.01 -9.58
N PHE A 191 -20.10 2.42 -10.17
CA PHE A 191 -19.60 1.12 -9.72
C PHE A 191 -19.15 1.13 -8.25
N HIS A 192 -18.34 2.11 -7.86
CA HIS A 192 -17.84 2.23 -6.49
C HIS A 192 -18.91 2.51 -5.45
N LYS A 193 -20.01 3.19 -5.84
CA LYS A 193 -21.16 3.37 -4.94
C LYS A 193 -21.84 2.03 -4.66
N GLU A 194 -22.11 1.23 -5.69
CA GLU A 194 -22.71 -0.10 -5.50
C GLU A 194 -21.80 -1.07 -4.75
N LEU A 195 -20.49 -1.02 -5.01
CA LEU A 195 -19.52 -1.76 -4.22
C LEU A 195 -19.57 -1.35 -2.75
N GLY A 196 -19.70 -0.04 -2.48
CA GLY A 196 -19.84 0.51 -1.13
C GLY A 196 -21.12 0.09 -0.42
N GLU A 197 -22.23 -0.08 -1.15
CA GLU A 197 -23.49 -0.61 -0.62
C GLU A 197 -23.31 -2.08 -0.19
N LYS A 198 -22.66 -2.92 -1.02
CA LYS A 198 -22.35 -4.31 -0.64
C LYS A 198 -21.38 -4.43 0.54
N ILE A 199 -20.42 -3.51 0.65
CA ILE A 199 -19.53 -3.42 1.82
C ILE A 199 -20.35 -3.14 3.08
N ALA A 200 -21.28 -2.17 3.03
CA ALA A 200 -22.13 -1.81 4.16
C ALA A 200 -23.06 -2.95 4.59
N GLU A 201 -23.57 -3.74 3.64
CA GLU A 201 -24.39 -4.92 3.91
C GLU A 201 -23.60 -6.06 4.57
N THR A 202 -22.31 -6.16 4.27
CA THR A 202 -21.46 -7.29 4.69
C THR A 202 -20.78 -7.03 6.03
N PHE A 203 -20.31 -5.81 6.28
CA PHE A 203 -19.54 -5.48 7.48
C PHE A 203 -20.36 -4.61 8.44
N SER A 204 -20.57 -5.11 9.66
CA SER A 204 -21.32 -4.40 10.71
C SER A 204 -20.51 -3.35 11.47
N HIS A 205 -19.19 -3.26 11.23
CA HIS A 205 -18.29 -2.35 11.92
C HIS A 205 -17.66 -1.36 10.95
N PRO A 206 -17.52 -0.07 11.31
CA PRO A 206 -16.85 0.91 10.46
C PRO A 206 -15.40 0.54 10.23
N LEU A 207 -14.94 0.62 8.99
CA LEU A 207 -13.58 0.30 8.57
C LEU A 207 -12.61 1.41 9.00
N ASP A 208 -11.46 1.05 9.56
CA ASP A 208 -10.40 1.99 9.91
C ASP A 208 -9.24 1.95 8.89
N ILE A 209 -9.03 0.83 8.21
CA ILE A 209 -7.99 0.63 7.19
C ILE A 209 -8.58 0.01 5.92
N ALA A 210 -8.20 0.53 4.76
CA ALA A 210 -8.49 -0.04 3.43
C ALA A 210 -7.19 -0.31 2.67
N SER A 211 -6.83 -1.59 2.57
CA SER A 211 -5.54 -2.03 2.05
C SER A 211 -5.68 -2.42 0.58
N ALA A 212 -5.27 -1.55 -0.35
CA ALA A 212 -5.21 -1.87 -1.77
C ALA A 212 -4.01 -2.78 -2.03
N ARG A 213 -4.24 -4.03 -2.46
CA ARG A 213 -3.20 -5.04 -2.71
C ARG A 213 -3.37 -5.60 -4.11
N GLY A 214 -2.95 -4.81 -5.09
CA GLY A 214 -3.20 -5.10 -6.50
C GLY A 214 -4.67 -4.92 -6.88
N TYR A 215 -5.35 -3.98 -6.21
CA TYR A 215 -6.64 -3.48 -6.65
C TYR A 215 -6.43 -2.60 -7.87
N SER A 216 -7.18 -2.82 -8.94
CA SER A 216 -6.89 -2.20 -10.25
C SER A 216 -7.57 -0.85 -10.47
N PHE A 217 -8.42 -0.41 -9.53
CA PHE A 217 -9.18 0.84 -9.62
C PHE A 217 -8.73 1.81 -8.53
N GLN A 218 -8.67 3.09 -8.85
CA GLN A 218 -8.37 4.11 -7.84
C GLN A 218 -9.50 4.18 -6.81
N LEU A 219 -9.20 4.14 -5.52
CA LEU A 219 -10.23 4.28 -4.49
C LEU A 219 -10.82 5.71 -4.49
N CYS A 220 -12.12 5.80 -4.23
CA CYS A 220 -12.83 7.05 -3.99
C CYS A 220 -13.63 6.95 -2.69
N SER A 221 -13.96 8.10 -2.10
CA SER A 221 -14.71 8.17 -0.85
C SER A 221 -16.11 7.60 -0.96
N SER A 222 -16.67 7.51 -2.18
CA SER A 222 -18.02 7.00 -2.44
C SER A 222 -18.22 5.56 -1.95
N ILE A 223 -17.16 4.74 -2.00
CA ILE A 223 -17.14 3.35 -1.50
C ILE A 223 -17.43 3.28 0.01
N PHE A 224 -17.08 4.34 0.76
CA PHE A 224 -17.17 4.37 2.22
C PHE A 224 -18.22 5.36 2.74
N LYS A 225 -19.18 5.78 1.90
CA LYS A 225 -20.26 6.73 2.28
C LYS A 225 -21.17 6.24 3.42
N HIS A 226 -21.16 4.94 3.71
CA HIS A 226 -21.93 4.34 4.80
C HIS A 226 -21.32 4.58 6.20
N GLN A 227 -20.13 5.17 6.29
CA GLN A 227 -19.46 5.51 7.55
C GLN A 227 -19.07 6.99 7.63
N GLU A 228 -19.04 7.54 8.84
CA GLU A 228 -18.80 8.97 9.09
C GLU A 228 -17.37 9.41 8.73
N LYS A 229 -16.39 8.54 8.99
CA LYS A 229 -14.96 8.81 8.74
C LYS A 229 -14.45 7.85 7.70
N LEU A 230 -13.69 8.33 6.73
CA LEU A 230 -13.04 7.48 5.74
C LEU A 230 -11.96 6.62 6.42
N PRO A 231 -11.78 5.36 5.99
CA PRO A 231 -10.64 4.57 6.46
C PRO A 231 -9.34 5.18 5.95
N HIS A 232 -8.24 4.94 6.65
CA HIS A 232 -6.92 5.16 6.08
C HIS A 232 -6.72 4.17 4.93
N ALA A 233 -6.57 4.67 3.71
CA ALA A 233 -6.31 3.85 2.54
C ALA A 233 -4.83 3.88 2.19
N ASN A 234 -4.27 2.73 1.84
CA ASN A 234 -2.88 2.61 1.40
C ASN A 234 -2.70 1.54 0.33
N ASP A 235 -1.64 1.68 -0.46
CA ASP A 235 -1.29 0.79 -1.57
C ASP A 235 0.22 0.49 -1.59
N THR A 236 0.55 -0.69 -2.10
CA THR A 236 1.93 -1.09 -2.42
C THR A 236 2.20 -0.77 -3.88
N HIS A 237 3.13 0.17 -4.11
CA HIS A 237 3.52 0.62 -5.44
C HIS A 237 4.84 -0.05 -5.87
N PRO A 238 4.96 -0.58 -7.10
CA PRO A 238 6.09 -1.40 -7.56
C PRO A 238 7.36 -0.60 -7.93
N ALA A 239 7.48 0.66 -7.52
CA ALA A 239 8.61 1.53 -7.84
C ALA A 239 8.96 2.49 -6.71
N ASP A 240 10.16 3.06 -6.80
CA ASP A 240 10.70 4.00 -5.84
C ASP A 240 10.09 5.39 -6.09
N LEU A 241 9.16 5.78 -5.22
CA LEU A 241 8.45 7.05 -5.32
C LEU A 241 9.17 8.20 -4.60
N THR A 242 10.44 8.00 -4.22
CA THR A 242 11.31 9.11 -3.78
C THR A 242 11.86 9.92 -4.95
N TYR A 243 11.73 9.41 -6.18
CA TYR A 243 12.19 10.07 -7.39
C TYR A 243 11.15 11.03 -7.97
N VAL A 244 11.56 12.27 -8.15
CA VAL A 244 10.73 13.39 -8.63
C VAL A 244 11.38 14.02 -9.85
N ASP A 245 10.55 14.44 -10.79
CA ASP A 245 10.97 15.22 -11.94
C ASP A 245 11.25 16.66 -11.50
N ALA A 246 12.48 17.13 -11.72
CA ALA A 246 12.93 18.45 -11.24
C ALA A 246 12.17 19.63 -11.87
N GLU A 247 11.62 19.46 -13.07
CA GLU A 247 10.92 20.53 -13.78
C GLU A 247 9.45 20.63 -13.36
N THR A 248 8.79 19.48 -13.26
CA THR A 248 7.35 19.40 -12.98
C THR A 248 7.03 19.21 -11.50
N CYS A 249 8.02 18.84 -10.68
CA CYS A 249 7.86 18.47 -9.27
C CYS A 249 6.91 17.27 -9.05
N GLN A 250 6.69 16.44 -10.08
CA GLN A 250 5.85 15.24 -10.01
C GLN A 250 6.69 13.98 -9.79
N ARG A 251 6.11 12.95 -9.15
CA ARG A 251 6.77 11.64 -9.00
C ARG A 251 7.02 11.02 -10.39
N LYS A 252 8.24 10.56 -10.68
CA LYS A 252 8.63 10.08 -12.03
C LYS A 252 8.06 8.69 -12.35
N TYR A 253 8.06 7.81 -11.36
CA TYR A 253 7.80 6.39 -11.54
C TYR A 253 6.42 5.96 -11.06
N THR A 254 5.38 6.76 -11.32
CA THR A 254 3.97 6.43 -10.98
C THR A 254 3.31 5.47 -11.97
N GLY A 255 2.16 4.92 -11.62
CA GLY A 255 1.33 4.13 -12.51
C GLY A 255 1.37 2.64 -12.25
N TRP A 256 0.92 1.87 -13.23
CA TRP A 256 0.42 0.53 -12.95
C TRP A 256 1.42 -0.58 -13.28
N GLN A 257 1.53 -1.56 -12.38
CA GLN A 257 2.26 -2.84 -12.55
C GLN A 257 3.73 -2.66 -12.97
N ALA A 258 4.19 -3.36 -13.99
CA ALA A 258 5.60 -3.41 -14.37
C ALA A 258 6.07 -2.16 -15.13
N ALA A 259 5.15 -1.29 -15.58
CA ALA A 259 5.50 -0.12 -16.38
C ALA A 259 6.42 0.88 -15.63
N PRO A 260 6.16 1.25 -14.36
CA PRO A 260 7.11 1.97 -13.52
C PRO A 260 8.52 1.34 -13.47
N ILE A 261 8.60 0.03 -13.26
CA ILE A 261 9.88 -0.71 -13.20
C ILE A 261 10.63 -0.58 -14.52
N LYS A 262 9.93 -0.77 -15.65
CA LYS A 262 10.51 -0.59 -16.98
C LYS A 262 11.13 0.79 -17.15
N ARG A 263 10.44 1.85 -16.70
CA ARG A 263 10.97 3.22 -16.77
C ARG A 263 12.20 3.41 -15.89
N MET A 264 12.23 2.85 -14.68
CA MET A 264 13.43 2.88 -13.82
C MET A 264 14.61 2.16 -14.49
N LEU A 265 14.38 0.99 -15.09
CA LEU A 265 15.42 0.23 -15.78
C LEU A 265 15.97 0.98 -17.01
N ILE A 266 15.12 1.68 -17.76
CA ILE A 266 15.52 2.53 -18.90
C ILE A 266 16.35 3.73 -18.41
N ALA A 267 15.97 4.34 -17.28
CA ALA A 267 16.72 5.42 -16.65
C ALA A 267 18.04 4.96 -16.00
N GLY A 268 18.38 3.67 -16.07
CA GLY A 268 19.67 3.14 -15.62
C GLY A 268 19.73 2.76 -14.15
N HIS A 269 18.60 2.73 -13.44
CA HIS A 269 18.54 2.31 -12.04
C HIS A 269 19.01 0.87 -11.89
N ARG A 270 20.03 0.66 -11.03
CA ARG A 270 20.54 -0.67 -10.68
C ARG A 270 19.78 -1.31 -9.53
N LEU A 271 19.12 -0.51 -8.70
CA LEU A 271 18.34 -0.96 -7.57
C LEU A 271 16.92 -0.43 -7.75
N VAL A 272 15.96 -1.34 -7.82
CA VAL A 272 14.55 -1.00 -7.91
C VAL A 272 13.94 -1.26 -6.55
N ARG A 273 13.08 -0.37 -6.04
CA ARG A 273 12.41 -0.51 -4.74
C ARG A 273 10.91 -0.42 -4.90
N GLY A 274 10.17 -1.11 -4.06
CA GLY A 274 8.75 -0.84 -3.84
C GLY A 274 8.54 0.31 -2.85
N SER A 275 7.36 0.90 -2.89
CA SER A 275 6.91 1.95 -1.98
C SER A 275 5.59 1.56 -1.34
N LEU A 276 5.40 1.89 -0.06
CA LEU A 276 4.07 1.90 0.56
C LEU A 276 3.60 3.35 0.60
N ILE A 277 2.44 3.63 0.02
CA ILE A 277 1.89 4.97 -0.06
C ILE A 277 0.50 5.05 0.57
N GLU A 278 0.17 6.22 1.10
CA GLU A 278 -1.21 6.58 1.33
C GLU A 278 -1.91 6.76 -0.01
N VAL A 279 -3.13 6.23 -0.10
CA VAL A 279 -4.01 6.42 -1.24
C VAL A 279 -4.85 7.66 -1.01
N GLU A 280 -4.67 8.67 -1.86
CA GLU A 280 -5.59 9.80 -1.92
C GLU A 280 -6.88 9.38 -2.65
N TYR A 281 -8.03 9.68 -2.04
CA TYR A 281 -9.33 9.40 -2.63
C TYR A 281 -9.55 10.28 -3.85
N MET A 282 -9.87 9.62 -4.98
CA MET A 282 -10.14 10.28 -6.25
C MET A 282 -11.63 10.51 -6.42
N ASP A 283 -12.11 11.62 -5.87
CA ASP A 283 -13.52 11.99 -5.79
C ASP A 283 -13.99 12.90 -6.93
N SER A 284 -13.04 13.50 -7.66
CA SER A 284 -13.31 14.41 -8.78
C SER A 284 -12.48 14.05 -10.01
N PHE A 285 -13.06 14.32 -11.18
CA PHE A 285 -12.39 14.21 -12.47
C PHE A 285 -11.15 15.13 -12.56
N ASP A 286 -11.10 16.24 -11.83
CA ASP A 286 -9.93 17.13 -11.82
C ASP A 286 -8.69 16.50 -11.16
N GLN A 287 -8.86 15.35 -10.49
CA GLN A 287 -7.78 14.61 -9.84
C GLN A 287 -7.16 13.52 -10.74
N ILE A 288 -7.64 13.31 -11.98
CA ILE A 288 -7.17 12.18 -12.82
C ILE A 288 -5.66 12.19 -13.11
N ASP A 289 -5.02 13.36 -13.05
CA ASP A 289 -3.58 13.51 -13.27
C ASP A 289 -2.75 13.33 -11.97
N LYS A 290 -3.41 13.16 -10.81
CA LYS A 290 -2.80 13.01 -9.49
C LYS A 290 -2.78 11.55 -9.04
N LEU A 291 -1.97 10.74 -9.72
CA LEU A 291 -1.84 9.30 -9.43
C LEU A 291 -0.63 9.04 -8.54
N ASP A 292 -0.81 8.22 -7.51
CA ASP A 292 0.25 7.81 -6.57
C ASP A 292 0.99 8.99 -5.90
N GLU A 293 0.31 10.12 -5.68
CA GLU A 293 0.91 11.34 -5.10
C GLU A 293 0.84 11.39 -3.55
N GLY A 294 0.06 10.50 -2.92
CA GLY A 294 -0.13 10.46 -1.47
C GLY A 294 1.14 10.21 -0.66
N ALA A 295 1.08 10.45 0.65
CA ALA A 295 2.26 10.41 1.53
C ALA A 295 3.01 9.07 1.42
N LEU A 296 4.34 9.14 1.32
CA LEU A 296 5.20 7.95 1.28
C LEU A 296 5.35 7.38 2.69
N LEU A 297 4.62 6.30 3.00
CA LEU A 297 4.56 5.68 4.32
C LEU A 297 5.80 4.85 4.64
N ALA A 298 6.35 4.18 3.63
CA ALA A 298 7.57 3.40 3.72
C ALA A 298 8.20 3.20 2.34
N ILE A 299 9.48 2.89 2.33
CA ILE A 299 10.21 2.45 1.15
C ILE A 299 10.90 1.12 1.41
N GLY A 300 10.95 0.30 0.38
CA GLY A 300 11.53 -1.03 0.42
C GLY A 300 13.05 -1.02 0.50
N GLU A 301 13.62 -2.19 0.75
CA GLU A 301 15.05 -2.38 0.53
C GLU A 301 15.34 -2.45 -0.97
N GLY A 302 14.44 -3.08 -1.70
CA GLY A 302 14.50 -3.26 -3.13
C GLY A 302 15.28 -4.49 -3.58
N VAL A 303 15.32 -4.63 -4.89
CA VAL A 303 15.95 -5.71 -5.61
C VAL A 303 16.98 -5.13 -6.58
N GLU A 304 18.22 -5.59 -6.45
CA GLU A 304 19.26 -5.24 -7.42
C GLU A 304 18.99 -5.93 -8.76
N LYS A 305 19.15 -5.17 -9.85
CA LYS A 305 19.10 -5.69 -11.20
C LYS A 305 20.17 -6.79 -11.35
N PRO A 306 19.78 -8.03 -11.66
CA PRO A 306 20.73 -9.11 -11.82
C PRO A 306 21.60 -8.93 -13.06
N ALA A 307 22.72 -9.66 -13.09
CA ALA A 307 23.66 -9.62 -14.21
C ALA A 307 23.16 -10.36 -15.47
N PHE A 308 22.15 -11.22 -15.33
CA PHE A 308 21.52 -11.91 -16.45
C PHE A 308 20.35 -11.09 -17.01
N PRO A 309 19.96 -11.29 -18.29
CA PRO A 309 18.82 -10.60 -18.88
C PRO A 309 17.53 -10.87 -18.10
N VAL A 310 16.83 -9.81 -17.72
CA VAL A 310 15.52 -9.87 -17.04
C VAL A 310 14.55 -8.87 -17.63
N GLU A 311 13.29 -9.27 -17.70
CA GLU A 311 12.16 -8.40 -18.04
C GLU A 311 11.60 -7.74 -16.77
N GLU A 312 10.85 -6.66 -16.93
CA GLU A 312 10.24 -5.90 -15.83
C GLU A 312 9.37 -6.78 -14.90
N ASP A 313 8.63 -7.75 -15.45
CA ASP A 313 7.76 -8.65 -14.69
C ASP A 313 8.56 -9.55 -13.72
N MET A 314 9.77 -9.95 -14.11
CA MET A 314 10.65 -10.78 -13.29
C MET A 314 11.17 -10.00 -12.07
N ILE A 315 11.47 -8.71 -12.26
CA ILE A 315 11.83 -7.79 -11.16
C ILE A 315 10.61 -7.52 -10.27
N GLN A 316 9.42 -7.32 -10.86
CA GLN A 316 8.19 -7.12 -10.10
C GLN A 316 7.88 -8.30 -9.17
N GLU A 317 8.06 -9.54 -9.65
CA GLU A 317 7.84 -10.71 -8.81
C GLU A 317 8.82 -10.77 -7.62
N ALA A 318 10.08 -10.42 -7.84
CA ALA A 318 11.05 -10.35 -6.74
C ALA A 318 10.73 -9.20 -5.77
N LEU A 319 10.33 -8.03 -6.26
CA LEU A 319 9.93 -6.87 -5.42
C LEU A 319 8.72 -7.19 -4.55
N LYS A 320 7.75 -7.92 -5.10
CA LYS A 320 6.61 -8.38 -4.32
C LYS A 320 7.02 -9.22 -3.11
N LEU A 321 8.04 -10.08 -3.27
CA LEU A 321 8.57 -10.85 -2.15
C LEU A 321 9.32 -9.93 -1.18
N VAL A 322 10.26 -9.12 -1.66
CA VAL A 322 11.16 -8.37 -0.78
C VAL A 322 10.50 -7.18 -0.07
N ASP A 323 9.62 -6.47 -0.77
CA ASP A 323 9.04 -5.21 -0.33
C ASP A 323 7.54 -5.33 -0.01
N ASP A 324 6.70 -5.81 -0.94
CA ASP A 324 5.23 -5.85 -0.69
C ASP A 324 4.89 -6.72 0.52
N TYR A 325 5.54 -7.87 0.70
CA TYR A 325 5.29 -8.74 1.85
C TYR A 325 5.69 -8.08 3.17
N VAL A 326 6.76 -7.28 3.19
CA VAL A 326 7.14 -6.49 4.37
C VAL A 326 6.06 -5.45 4.67
N PHE A 327 5.61 -4.69 3.67
CA PHE A 327 4.55 -3.69 3.84
C PHE A 327 3.22 -4.31 4.29
N CYS A 328 2.83 -5.43 3.66
CA CYS A 328 1.63 -6.18 4.00
C CYS A 328 1.64 -6.73 5.43
N THR A 329 2.81 -6.84 6.07
CA THR A 329 2.95 -7.33 7.43
C THR A 329 2.80 -6.20 8.48
N LEU A 330 2.93 -4.93 8.09
CA LEU A 330 2.85 -3.79 9.02
C LEU A 330 1.48 -3.62 9.69
N GLU A 331 0.40 -3.76 8.91
CA GLU A 331 -0.96 -3.62 9.44
C GLU A 331 -1.36 -4.81 10.34
N PRO A 332 -1.19 -6.09 9.93
CA PRO A 332 -1.47 -7.23 10.79
C PRO A 332 -0.69 -7.19 12.11
N THR A 333 0.59 -6.81 12.05
CA THR A 333 1.42 -6.72 13.26
C THR A 333 1.06 -5.53 14.14
N GLY A 334 0.21 -4.61 13.68
CA GLY A 334 -0.15 -3.39 14.38
C GLY A 334 0.98 -2.36 14.49
N LEU A 335 2.13 -2.60 13.85
CA LEU A 335 3.26 -1.66 13.88
C LEU A 335 2.91 -0.35 13.19
N ILE A 336 2.02 -0.38 12.18
CA ILE A 336 1.50 0.83 11.52
C ILE A 336 0.83 1.81 12.49
N LEU A 337 0.39 1.37 13.68
CA LEU A 337 -0.21 2.25 14.69
C LEU A 337 0.81 3.20 15.35
N ALA A 338 2.11 2.96 15.15
CA ALA A 338 3.18 3.86 15.54
C ALA A 338 3.50 4.92 14.47
N TRP A 339 2.73 4.96 13.36
CA TRP A 339 2.86 5.98 12.33
C TRP A 339 1.96 7.17 12.67
N GLY A 340 2.57 8.35 12.65
CA GLY A 340 1.90 9.64 12.67
C GLY A 340 2.03 10.33 11.31
N ILE A 341 1.22 11.35 11.10
CA ILE A 341 1.22 12.16 9.90
C ILE A 341 0.98 13.62 10.28
N THR A 342 1.70 14.55 9.65
CA THR A 342 1.45 15.97 9.87
C THR A 342 0.08 16.36 9.34
N GLU A 343 -0.63 17.21 10.09
CA GLU A 343 -1.88 17.80 9.65
C GLU A 343 -1.66 18.67 8.41
N ASP A 344 -0.72 19.62 8.49
CA ASP A 344 -0.36 20.49 7.38
C ASP A 344 0.84 19.94 6.59
N PRO A 345 0.90 20.19 5.26
CA PRO A 345 2.07 19.89 4.45
C PRO A 345 3.30 20.69 4.90
N ILE A 346 4.43 20.00 5.07
CA ILE A 346 5.73 20.60 5.40
C ILE A 346 6.75 20.31 4.29
N PRO A 347 7.90 21.03 4.24
CA PRO A 347 8.98 20.69 3.32
C PRO A 347 9.52 19.28 3.56
N VAL A 348 9.53 18.45 2.51
CA VAL A 348 10.06 17.09 2.49
C VAL A 348 11.04 16.96 1.34
N THR A 349 12.21 16.35 1.62
CA THR A 349 13.26 16.15 0.62
C THR A 349 13.06 14.84 -0.15
N PHE A 350 12.95 14.97 -1.48
CA PHE A 350 12.96 13.93 -2.51
C PHE A 350 14.27 14.02 -3.32
N GLN A 351 14.39 13.25 -4.40
CA GLN A 351 15.58 13.26 -5.27
C GLN A 351 15.20 13.19 -6.76
N ASN A 352 16.04 13.73 -7.66
CA ASN A 352 15.99 13.40 -9.09
C ASN A 352 16.77 12.10 -9.38
N ASP A 353 16.90 11.73 -10.66
CA ASP A 353 17.64 10.51 -11.05
C ASP A 353 19.15 10.63 -10.81
N GLU A 354 19.67 11.86 -10.79
CA GLU A 354 21.05 12.19 -10.47
C GLU A 354 21.36 12.12 -8.96
N GLY A 355 20.32 12.06 -8.12
CA GLY A 355 20.42 12.06 -6.65
C GLY A 355 20.45 13.45 -6.02
N ASP A 356 20.24 14.51 -6.81
CA ASP A 356 20.13 15.87 -6.30
C ASP A 356 18.83 16.04 -5.50
N PRO A 357 18.87 16.73 -4.36
CA PRO A 357 17.70 16.90 -3.51
C PRO A 357 16.66 17.85 -4.14
N ILE A 358 15.40 17.42 -4.14
CA ILE A 358 14.25 18.24 -4.52
C ILE A 358 13.34 18.40 -3.31
N VAL A 359 12.96 19.64 -2.95
CA VAL A 359 12.08 19.89 -1.80
C VAL A 359 10.65 20.10 -2.26
N LEU A 360 9.74 19.25 -1.79
CA LEU A 360 8.30 19.35 -2.05
C LEU A 360 7.54 19.66 -0.75
N LYS A 361 6.41 20.35 -0.85
CA LYS A 361 5.47 20.46 0.28
C LYS A 361 4.53 19.27 0.28
N GLN A 362 4.62 18.42 1.30
CA GLN A 362 3.75 17.25 1.47
C GLN A 362 3.51 16.99 2.96
N ARG A 363 2.42 16.32 3.30
CA ARG A 363 2.26 15.80 4.67
C ARG A 363 3.37 14.81 4.97
N SER A 364 3.99 14.97 6.12
CA SER A 364 5.15 14.19 6.52
C SER A 364 4.75 13.06 7.45
N ILE A 365 5.33 11.89 7.22
CA ILE A 365 5.22 10.71 8.06
C ILE A 365 6.18 10.80 9.23
N VAL A 366 5.70 10.38 10.39
CA VAL A 366 6.46 10.23 11.62
C VAL A 366 6.35 8.77 12.04
N VAL A 367 7.45 8.15 12.46
CA VAL A 367 7.44 6.78 13.02
C VAL A 367 8.08 6.81 14.38
N GLY A 368 7.31 6.44 15.41
CA GLY A 368 7.70 6.66 16.80
C GLY A 368 7.93 8.16 17.04
N ASN A 369 9.16 8.56 17.31
CA ASN A 369 9.55 9.95 17.58
C ASN A 369 10.40 10.60 16.48
N LYS A 370 10.39 10.10 15.24
CA LYS A 370 11.19 10.66 14.14
C LYS A 370 10.40 10.89 12.87
N VAL A 371 10.69 11.99 12.18
CA VAL A 371 10.24 12.22 10.81
C VAL A 371 10.87 11.20 9.85
N ARG A 372 10.05 10.53 9.06
CA ARG A 372 10.40 9.46 8.11
C ARG A 372 9.72 9.66 6.77
N SER A 373 10.10 10.72 6.06
CA SER A 373 9.48 11.11 4.79
C SER A 373 10.50 11.28 3.67
N GLY A 374 10.03 11.18 2.42
CA GLY A 374 10.85 11.38 1.23
C GLY A 374 12.03 10.41 1.19
N ILE A 375 13.24 10.92 0.95
CA ILE A 375 14.48 10.11 0.94
C ILE A 375 14.81 9.46 2.29
N HIS A 376 14.16 9.87 3.37
CA HIS A 376 14.30 9.34 4.73
C HIS A 376 13.12 8.45 5.15
N ALA A 377 12.29 8.01 4.20
CA ALA A 377 11.19 7.07 4.47
C ALA A 377 11.67 5.79 5.17
N TRP A 378 10.84 5.28 6.06
CA TRP A 378 11.09 4.08 6.86
C TRP A 378 11.13 2.83 5.97
N GLY A 379 11.95 1.83 6.30
CA GLY A 379 11.94 0.49 5.70
C GLY A 379 13.14 0.16 4.79
N ARG A 380 13.88 1.20 4.35
CA ARG A 380 15.08 1.04 3.51
C ARG A 380 16.14 0.17 4.19
N ASN A 381 16.32 0.36 5.50
CA ASN A 381 17.16 -0.49 6.35
C ASN A 381 16.31 -0.97 7.53
N LEU A 382 15.54 -2.03 7.27
CA LEU A 382 14.54 -2.52 8.21
C LEU A 382 15.10 -2.86 9.59
N GLU A 383 16.28 -3.47 9.68
CA GLU A 383 16.90 -3.81 10.96
C GLU A 383 17.18 -2.57 11.80
N LYS A 384 17.81 -1.56 11.19
CA LYS A 384 18.09 -0.28 11.86
C LYS A 384 16.79 0.41 12.23
N ASP A 385 15.84 0.47 11.31
CA ASP A 385 14.57 1.17 11.49
C ASP A 385 13.71 0.52 12.60
N LEU A 386 13.70 -0.81 12.68
CA LEU A 386 13.05 -1.55 13.77
C LEU A 386 13.78 -1.41 15.09
N LYS A 387 15.12 -1.38 15.08
CA LYS A 387 15.91 -1.16 16.29
C LYS A 387 15.65 0.23 16.87
N GLU A 388 15.62 1.26 16.03
CA GLU A 388 15.31 2.62 16.47
C GLU A 388 13.87 2.74 17.00
N LEU A 389 12.91 2.06 16.38
CA LEU A 389 11.54 2.00 16.89
C LEU A 389 11.48 1.24 18.22
N GLU A 390 12.14 0.09 18.33
CA GLU A 390 12.22 -0.70 19.56
C GLU A 390 12.83 0.09 20.72
N ASP A 391 13.91 0.82 20.46
CA ASP A 391 14.56 1.68 21.44
C ASP A 391 13.61 2.80 21.89
N PHE A 392 12.93 3.48 20.96
CA PHE A 392 11.92 4.47 21.31
C PHE A 392 10.80 3.88 22.21
N LEU A 393 10.32 2.68 21.90
CA LEU A 393 9.22 2.06 22.64
C LEU A 393 9.62 1.56 24.03
N PHE A 394 10.89 1.19 24.24
CA PHE A 394 11.30 0.47 25.45
C PHE A 394 12.48 1.06 26.23
N ASP A 395 13.18 2.08 25.72
CA ASP A 395 14.17 2.81 26.52
C ASP A 395 13.44 3.62 27.60
N ASN A 396 13.55 3.14 28.84
CA ASN A 396 13.12 3.85 30.05
C ASN A 396 14.08 4.99 30.41
N ARG A 397 14.40 5.88 29.46
CA ARG A 397 15.05 7.16 29.79
C ARG A 397 14.07 8.21 30.32
N ASP A 398 12.82 7.81 30.52
CA ASP A 398 11.88 8.48 31.43
C ASP A 398 11.99 7.83 32.80
N GLY A 399 13.08 8.15 33.51
CA GLY A 399 13.12 8.00 34.95
C GLY A 399 12.19 9.05 35.57
N PHE A 400 11.13 8.59 36.22
CA PHE A 400 10.50 9.32 37.32
C PHE A 400 10.48 8.42 38.54
#